data_AF-A0AAD8Y1X0-F1
#
_entry.id   AF-A0AAD8Y1X0-F1
#
_cell.length_a   1.000
_cell.length_b   1.000
_cell.length_c   1.000
_cell.angle_alpha   90.00
_cell.angle_beta   90.00
_cell.angle_gamma   90.00
#
_symmetry.space_group_name_H-M   'P 1'
#
loop_
_entity.id
_entity.type
_entity.pdbx_description
1 polymer ?
#
loop_
_entity_poly.entity_id
_entity_poly.type
_entity_poly.pdbx_seq_one_letter_code
_entity_poly.pdbx_strand_id
1 'polypeptide(L)'
;MKSFLPPGSSVLHKILHFSFETPNNNTPYPTMSDSDDVDSLGSEEVVVKPKRKKRKKNKDPNRPKRNMSAFFLYSNANRARVKADNPDAKFGDIAKLLSAEFKEIDADEKAEWDVKADADKQRYLAAMEDYVPPSDSDSDSDDGAKKKKKKKKKKDPNAPKRNQSAFFLYSNATRADIKAAQPDLAFGEIAKVISVNFKALPAEERAYWDEKAAADKERYQREMAAYRDEA
;
A
#
# COMPACT_ATOMS: atom_id res chain seq x y z
N MET A 1 31.35 18.04 -39.87
CA MET A 1 30.28 17.26 -39.21
C MET A 1 30.83 16.79 -37.88
N LYS A 2 30.54 17.50 -36.78
CA LYS A 2 31.10 17.19 -35.46
C LYS A 2 30.12 16.29 -34.73
N SER A 3 30.47 15.01 -34.63
CA SER A 3 29.79 14.00 -33.81
C SER A 3 29.93 14.38 -32.34
N PHE A 4 28.84 14.88 -31.76
CA PHE A 4 28.73 15.15 -30.33
C PHE A 4 28.47 13.82 -29.62
N LEU A 5 29.53 13.19 -29.10
CA LEU A 5 29.42 12.08 -28.16
C LEU A 5 28.77 12.59 -26.86
N PRO A 6 27.92 11.79 -26.18
CA PRO A 6 27.36 12.19 -24.90
C PRO A 6 28.48 12.33 -23.87
N PRO A 7 28.44 13.37 -22.99
CA PRO A 7 29.37 13.46 -21.88
C PRO A 7 29.23 12.21 -21.02
N GLY A 8 30.37 11.54 -20.81
CA GLY A 8 30.46 10.28 -20.09
C GLY A 8 29.79 10.36 -18.73
N SER A 9 29.12 9.25 -18.40
CA SER A 9 28.72 8.87 -17.06
C SER A 9 29.89 9.07 -16.08
N SER A 10 29.91 10.20 -15.40
CA SER A 10 30.82 10.49 -14.30
C SER A 10 30.07 11.28 -13.22
N VAL A 11 28.98 10.69 -12.74
CA VAL A 11 28.31 11.11 -11.49
C VAL A 11 28.67 10.12 -10.37
N LEU A 12 29.85 9.51 -10.45
CA LEU A 12 30.40 8.59 -9.44
C LEU A 12 31.71 9.09 -8.82
N HIS A 13 31.92 10.41 -8.73
CA HIS A 13 33.02 10.96 -7.91
C HIS A 13 32.61 12.11 -6.97
N LYS A 14 31.30 12.46 -6.88
CA LYS A 14 30.82 13.48 -5.92
C LYS A 14 29.60 13.08 -5.08
N ILE A 15 29.31 11.77 -4.98
CA ILE A 15 28.29 11.23 -4.06
C ILE A 15 28.83 9.97 -3.36
N LEU A 16 30.05 10.06 -2.83
CA LEU A 16 30.73 9.00 -2.08
C LEU A 16 31.45 9.55 -0.84
N HIS A 17 30.79 10.44 -0.09
CA HIS A 17 31.22 10.82 1.27
C HIS A 17 30.01 11.01 2.21
N PHE A 18 28.98 10.18 2.05
CA PHE A 18 28.02 9.96 3.14
C PHE A 18 28.28 8.57 3.70
N SER A 19 29.34 8.47 4.51
CA SER A 19 29.63 7.30 5.33
C SER A 19 28.44 7.07 6.26
N PHE A 20 27.74 5.95 6.06
CA PHE A 20 26.87 5.40 7.07
C PHE A 20 27.77 4.63 8.06
N GLU A 21 28.42 5.36 8.96
CA GLU A 21 29.04 4.73 10.12
C GLU A 21 27.92 4.19 11.01
N THR A 22 27.84 2.88 11.15
CA THR A 22 27.09 2.25 12.23
C THR A 22 27.93 2.37 13.50
N PRO A 23 27.53 3.13 14.54
CA PRO A 23 28.23 3.07 15.81
C PRO A 23 27.98 1.70 16.44
N ASN A 24 28.98 0.84 16.32
CA ASN A 24 29.20 -0.30 17.20
C ASN A 24 29.56 0.26 18.59
N ASN A 25 28.58 0.30 19.49
CA ASN A 25 28.82 0.70 20.88
C ASN A 25 28.84 -0.54 21.78
N ASN A 26 29.96 -1.25 21.75
CA ASN A 26 30.41 -2.04 22.89
C ASN A 26 31.81 -1.55 23.26
N THR A 27 31.86 -0.49 24.04
CA THR A 27 33.06 -0.09 24.77
C THR A 27 32.71 -0.07 26.27
N PRO A 28 33.53 -0.70 27.13
CA PRO A 28 33.24 -0.84 28.54
C PRO A 28 33.36 0.51 29.26
N TYR A 29 32.40 0.77 30.15
CA TYR A 29 32.29 2.00 30.93
C TYR A 29 33.59 2.36 31.67
N PRO A 30 34.14 3.57 31.47
CA PRO A 30 35.14 4.13 32.37
C PRO A 30 34.45 4.60 33.66
N THR A 31 34.96 4.12 34.79
CA THR A 31 34.62 4.66 36.12
C THR A 31 35.24 6.04 36.25
N MET A 32 34.43 7.10 36.32
CA MET A 32 34.89 8.40 36.82
C MET A 32 33.91 8.89 37.88
N SER A 33 34.44 8.95 39.08
CA SER A 33 33.95 9.73 40.20
C SER A 33 34.20 11.23 39.95
N ASP A 34 33.32 12.01 40.57
CA ASP A 34 33.45 13.42 40.94
C ASP A 34 33.17 14.53 39.91
N SER A 35 32.17 15.31 40.33
CA SER A 35 32.01 16.76 40.22
C SER A 35 31.34 17.37 38.98
N ASP A 36 30.08 17.76 39.25
CA ASP A 36 29.52 19.10 39.03
C ASP A 36 29.58 19.69 37.61
N ASP A 37 28.45 19.65 36.90
CA ASP A 37 27.72 20.86 36.51
C ASP A 37 26.42 20.49 35.79
N VAL A 38 25.33 21.11 36.24
CA VAL A 38 23.96 20.93 35.74
C VAL A 38 23.63 22.11 34.84
N ASP A 39 23.35 21.88 33.56
CA ASP A 39 22.54 22.77 32.71
C ASP A 39 22.17 21.99 31.44
N SER A 40 20.93 21.48 31.31
CA SER A 40 19.75 22.16 30.75
C SER A 40 19.72 22.19 29.21
N LEU A 41 18.54 21.81 28.70
CA LEU A 41 17.98 21.98 27.35
C LEU A 41 18.16 20.83 26.33
N GLY A 42 17.02 20.21 25.97
CA GLY A 42 16.84 19.68 24.62
C GLY A 42 16.10 18.35 24.46
N SER A 43 14.95 18.14 25.12
CA SER A 43 14.06 17.00 24.82
C SER A 43 13.47 17.13 23.40
N GLU A 44 13.98 16.36 22.44
CA GLU A 44 13.33 16.19 21.13
C GLU A 44 12.03 15.40 21.29
N GLU A 45 10.90 16.11 21.19
CA GLU A 45 9.58 15.49 21.10
C GLU A 45 9.46 14.64 19.82
N VAL A 46 9.31 13.34 20.01
CA VAL A 46 8.92 12.39 18.96
C VAL A 46 7.47 12.68 18.54
N VAL A 47 7.29 13.41 17.44
CA VAL A 47 5.97 13.69 16.85
C VAL A 47 5.36 12.40 16.29
N VAL A 48 4.63 11.66 17.12
CA VAL A 48 3.81 10.51 16.70
C VAL A 48 2.57 11.03 15.98
N LYS A 49 2.59 11.00 14.64
CA LYS A 49 1.45 11.40 13.81
C LYS A 49 0.22 10.52 14.11
N PRO A 50 -0.96 11.11 14.39
CA PRO A 50 -2.16 10.36 14.76
C PRO A 50 -2.66 9.50 13.60
N LYS A 51 -2.92 8.22 13.85
CA LYS A 51 -3.55 7.31 12.88
C LYS A 51 -5.00 7.76 12.63
N ARG A 52 -5.26 8.38 11.47
CA ARG A 52 -6.61 8.76 11.02
C ARG A 52 -7.57 7.57 11.12
N LYS A 53 -8.57 7.66 12.00
CA LYS A 53 -9.72 6.73 12.01
C LYS A 53 -10.45 6.86 10.66
N LYS A 54 -10.44 5.80 9.86
CA LYS A 54 -11.21 5.76 8.61
C LYS A 54 -12.69 5.88 8.96
N ARG A 55 -13.37 6.92 8.45
CA ARG A 55 -14.83 7.06 8.54
C ARG A 55 -15.47 5.79 7.95
N LYS A 56 -16.40 5.19 8.69
CA LYS A 56 -17.19 4.06 8.17
C LYS A 56 -18.03 4.61 7.02
N LYS A 57 -17.74 4.19 5.80
CA LYS A 57 -18.54 4.53 4.61
C LYS A 57 -20.01 4.18 4.85
N ASN A 58 -20.92 5.03 4.40
CA ASN A 58 -22.34 4.70 4.34
C ASN A 58 -22.49 3.50 3.39
N LYS A 59 -23.02 2.38 3.87
CA LYS A 59 -23.31 1.24 2.98
C LYS A 59 -24.70 1.51 2.45
N ASP A 60 -24.91 1.27 1.17
CA ASP A 60 -26.24 1.30 0.56
C ASP A 60 -27.23 0.53 1.46
N PRO A 61 -28.29 1.20 1.97
CA PRO A 61 -29.31 0.57 2.81
C PRO A 61 -29.99 -0.61 2.14
N ASN A 62 -30.13 -0.59 0.81
CA ASN A 62 -30.78 -1.63 0.04
C ASN A 62 -29.86 -2.81 -0.28
N ARG A 63 -28.57 -2.71 0.05
CA ARG A 63 -27.63 -3.83 -0.17
C ARG A 63 -27.96 -4.99 0.78
N PRO A 64 -28.22 -6.20 0.26
CA PRO A 64 -28.43 -7.38 1.08
C PRO A 64 -27.30 -7.59 2.07
N LYS A 65 -27.67 -7.90 3.31
CA LYS A 65 -26.69 -8.18 4.36
C LYS A 65 -26.04 -9.53 4.09
N ARG A 66 -24.71 -9.55 4.12
CA ARG A 66 -23.89 -10.76 3.93
C ARG A 66 -24.38 -11.94 4.76
N ASN A 67 -24.24 -13.14 4.19
CA ASN A 67 -24.52 -14.37 4.90
C ASN A 67 -23.63 -14.57 6.14
N MET A 68 -24.13 -15.39 7.04
CA MET A 68 -23.53 -15.76 8.31
C MET A 68 -23.02 -17.20 8.22
N SER A 69 -21.79 -17.42 8.69
CA SER A 69 -21.21 -18.76 8.81
C SER A 69 -21.77 -19.50 10.04
N ALA A 70 -21.68 -20.83 10.04
CA ALA A 70 -22.09 -21.72 11.12
C ALA A 70 -21.63 -21.23 12.50
N PHE A 71 -20.36 -20.85 12.63
CA PHE A 71 -19.81 -20.30 13.86
C PHE A 71 -20.52 -19.02 14.34
N PHE A 72 -20.87 -18.10 13.43
CA PHE A 72 -21.52 -16.86 13.83
C PHE A 72 -23.00 -17.08 14.19
N LEU A 73 -23.67 -18.04 13.57
CA LEU A 73 -25.02 -18.46 13.95
C LEU A 73 -25.01 -19.10 15.34
N TYR A 74 -24.09 -20.04 15.57
CA TYR A 74 -23.83 -20.64 16.88
C TYR A 74 -23.48 -19.59 17.94
N SER A 75 -22.55 -18.69 17.63
CA SER A 75 -22.15 -17.61 18.53
C SER A 75 -23.32 -16.70 18.89
N ASN A 76 -24.20 -16.37 17.94
CA ASN A 76 -25.36 -15.54 18.24
C ASN A 76 -26.36 -16.23 19.18
N ALA A 77 -26.56 -17.54 19.03
CA ALA A 77 -27.42 -18.33 19.90
C ALA A 77 -26.82 -18.48 21.32
N ASN A 78 -25.53 -18.79 21.42
CA ASN A 78 -24.89 -19.13 22.70
C ASN A 78 -24.29 -17.93 23.44
N ARG A 79 -24.15 -16.78 22.80
CA ARG A 79 -23.55 -15.59 23.44
C ARG A 79 -24.36 -15.04 24.61
N ALA A 80 -25.68 -15.17 24.58
CA ALA A 80 -26.51 -14.77 25.73
C ALA A 80 -26.22 -15.65 26.96
N ARG A 81 -26.10 -16.96 26.74
CA ARG A 81 -25.73 -17.94 27.76
C ARG A 81 -24.34 -17.64 28.34
N VAL A 82 -23.32 -17.55 27.48
CA VAL A 82 -21.93 -17.30 27.92
C VAL A 82 -21.79 -15.94 28.62
N LYS A 83 -22.57 -14.93 28.23
CA LYS A 83 -22.59 -13.62 28.92
C LYS A 83 -23.30 -13.69 30.28
N ALA A 84 -24.33 -14.51 30.44
CA ALA A 84 -25.00 -14.71 31.72
C ALA A 84 -24.08 -15.46 32.70
N ASP A 85 -23.37 -16.47 32.20
CA ASP A 85 -22.40 -17.25 32.99
C ASP A 85 -21.14 -16.42 33.34
N ASN A 86 -20.81 -15.43 32.50
CA ASN A 86 -19.64 -14.57 32.67
C ASN A 86 -20.04 -13.08 32.55
N PRO A 87 -20.77 -12.52 33.54
CA PRO A 87 -21.28 -11.15 33.47
C PRO A 87 -20.18 -10.09 33.43
N ASP A 88 -19.03 -10.38 34.04
CA ASP A 88 -17.86 -9.48 34.10
C ASP A 88 -16.92 -9.62 32.89
N ALA A 89 -17.11 -10.66 32.05
CA ALA A 89 -16.25 -10.89 30.90
C ALA A 89 -16.51 -9.87 29.79
N LYS A 90 -15.42 -9.32 29.24
CA LYS A 90 -15.50 -8.41 28.09
C LYS A 90 -15.90 -9.19 26.84
N PHE A 91 -16.48 -8.51 25.86
CA PHE A 91 -16.86 -9.11 24.58
C PHE A 91 -15.75 -9.96 23.94
N GLY A 92 -14.49 -9.49 24.02
CA GLY A 92 -13.36 -10.21 23.47
C GLY A 92 -13.12 -11.57 24.14
N ASP A 93 -13.37 -11.69 25.44
CA ASP A 93 -13.16 -12.93 26.19
C ASP A 93 -14.33 -13.89 25.98
N ILE A 94 -15.57 -13.37 25.92
CA ILE A 94 -16.75 -14.14 25.50
C ILE A 94 -16.55 -14.73 24.10
N ALA A 95 -15.99 -13.96 23.16
CA ALA A 95 -15.73 -14.44 21.81
C ALA A 95 -14.67 -15.56 21.76
N LYS A 96 -13.65 -15.51 22.63
CA LYS A 96 -12.66 -16.59 22.74
C LYS A 96 -13.30 -17.87 23.31
N LEU A 97 -14.11 -17.75 24.35
CA LEU A 97 -14.82 -18.88 24.96
C LEU A 97 -15.73 -19.58 23.94
N LEU A 98 -16.56 -18.81 23.22
CA LEU A 98 -17.44 -19.36 22.17
C LEU A 98 -16.66 -20.02 21.03
N SER A 99 -15.48 -19.49 20.69
CA SER A 99 -14.63 -20.09 19.66
C SER A 99 -13.99 -21.40 20.10
N ALA A 100 -13.67 -21.55 21.40
CA ALA A 100 -13.19 -22.81 21.95
C ALA A 100 -14.33 -23.84 21.97
N GLU A 101 -15.51 -23.44 22.48
CA GLU A 101 -16.70 -24.29 22.54
C GLU A 101 -17.10 -24.78 21.14
N PHE A 102 -17.16 -23.90 20.14
CA PHE A 102 -17.48 -24.29 18.76
C PHE A 102 -16.46 -25.24 18.11
N LYS A 103 -15.22 -25.29 18.63
CA LYS A 103 -14.21 -26.24 18.14
C LYS A 103 -14.39 -27.62 18.78
N GLU A 104 -14.98 -27.66 19.97
CA GLU A 104 -15.22 -28.87 20.75
C GLU A 104 -16.63 -29.46 20.56
N ILE A 105 -17.56 -28.75 19.90
CA ILE A 105 -18.88 -29.32 19.59
C ILE A 105 -18.75 -30.60 18.77
N ASP A 106 -19.69 -31.50 19.00
CA ASP A 106 -19.75 -32.75 18.25
C ASP A 106 -19.96 -32.48 16.75
N ALA A 107 -19.46 -33.39 15.91
CA ALA A 107 -19.59 -33.28 14.46
C ALA A 107 -21.06 -33.23 14.01
N ASP A 108 -21.95 -33.92 14.72
CA ASP A 108 -23.38 -33.95 14.40
C ASP A 108 -24.05 -32.61 14.71
N GLU A 109 -23.74 -32.00 15.86
CA GLU A 109 -24.23 -30.67 16.20
C GLU A 109 -23.66 -29.61 15.25
N LYS A 110 -22.39 -29.74 14.87
CA LYS A 110 -21.75 -28.84 13.91
C LYS A 110 -22.42 -28.92 12.54
N ALA A 111 -22.80 -30.11 12.09
CA ALA A 111 -23.49 -30.30 10.83
C ALA A 111 -24.83 -29.55 10.80
N GLU A 112 -25.57 -29.50 11.92
CA GLU A 112 -26.80 -28.71 12.01
C GLU A 112 -26.54 -27.20 11.78
N TRP A 113 -25.45 -26.68 12.34
CA TRP A 113 -25.06 -25.28 12.13
C TRP A 113 -24.55 -25.01 10.71
N ASP A 114 -23.88 -25.98 10.08
CA ASP A 114 -23.46 -25.88 8.69
C ASP A 114 -24.67 -25.86 7.74
N VAL A 115 -25.71 -26.67 7.99
CA VAL A 115 -26.98 -26.61 7.24
C VAL A 115 -27.65 -25.24 7.39
N LYS A 116 -27.69 -24.68 8.60
CA LYS A 116 -28.23 -23.32 8.83
C LYS A 116 -27.40 -22.25 8.11
N ALA A 117 -26.09 -22.41 8.05
CA ALA A 117 -25.19 -21.49 7.34
C ALA A 117 -25.39 -21.56 5.82
N ASP A 118 -25.60 -22.76 5.28
CA ASP A 118 -25.93 -22.95 3.87
C ASP A 118 -27.30 -22.36 3.53
N ALA A 119 -28.30 -22.51 4.40
CA ALA A 119 -29.59 -21.85 4.21
C ALA A 119 -29.47 -20.31 4.20
N ASP A 120 -28.69 -19.72 5.12
CA ASP A 120 -28.47 -18.26 5.15
C ASP A 120 -27.63 -17.78 3.95
N LYS A 121 -26.73 -18.62 3.44
CA LYS A 121 -26.04 -18.40 2.17
C LYS A 121 -27.01 -18.34 1.00
N GLN A 122 -27.96 -19.27 0.89
CA GLN A 122 -28.98 -19.23 -0.16
C GLN A 122 -29.85 -17.99 -0.05
N ARG A 123 -30.28 -17.61 1.18
CA ARG A 123 -31.03 -16.37 1.43
C ARG A 123 -30.27 -15.13 0.95
N TYR A 124 -28.97 -15.06 1.20
CA TYR A 124 -28.14 -13.95 0.71
C TYR A 124 -27.98 -13.96 -0.81
N LEU A 125 -27.81 -15.13 -1.43
CA LEU A 125 -27.68 -15.25 -2.88
C LEU A 125 -28.96 -14.82 -3.59
N ALA A 126 -30.13 -15.28 -3.14
CA ALA A 126 -31.43 -14.87 -3.67
C ALA A 126 -31.64 -13.35 -3.51
N ALA A 127 -31.39 -12.80 -2.33
CA ALA A 127 -31.50 -11.35 -2.12
C ALA A 127 -30.51 -10.54 -2.98
N MET A 128 -29.36 -11.13 -3.31
CA MET A 128 -28.34 -10.51 -4.16
C MET A 128 -28.69 -10.60 -5.65
N GLU A 129 -29.50 -11.57 -6.06
CA GLU A 129 -30.07 -11.66 -7.41
C GLU A 129 -31.06 -10.53 -7.67
N ASP A 130 -31.91 -10.22 -6.68
CA ASP A 130 -32.87 -9.10 -6.75
C ASP A 130 -32.21 -7.72 -6.58
N TYR A 131 -30.96 -7.67 -6.09
CA TYR A 131 -30.30 -6.41 -5.76
C TYR A 131 -29.65 -5.76 -6.99
N VAL A 132 -30.21 -4.61 -7.36
CA VAL A 132 -29.61 -3.68 -8.33
C VAL A 132 -28.80 -2.63 -7.59
N PRO A 133 -27.46 -2.58 -7.75
CA PRO A 133 -26.66 -1.54 -7.13
C PRO A 133 -26.99 -0.16 -7.73
N PRO A 134 -27.04 0.90 -6.92
CA PRO A 134 -27.28 2.26 -7.41
C PRO A 134 -26.24 2.63 -8.47
N SER A 135 -26.68 3.26 -9.55
CA SER A 135 -25.82 3.74 -10.63
C SER A 135 -24.91 4.86 -10.13
N ASP A 136 -23.74 4.99 -10.75
CA ASP A 136 -22.72 6.00 -10.44
C ASP A 136 -23.22 7.47 -10.61
N SER A 137 -24.47 7.70 -11.03
CA SER A 137 -25.10 9.01 -11.25
C SER A 137 -25.67 9.68 -10.00
N ASP A 138 -26.06 8.91 -8.98
CA ASP A 138 -26.86 9.41 -7.84
C ASP A 138 -26.15 9.30 -6.49
N SER A 139 -24.87 8.88 -6.49
CA SER A 139 -24.04 8.93 -5.28
C SER A 139 -23.25 10.22 -5.25
N ASP A 140 -23.81 11.22 -4.57
CA ASP A 140 -23.11 12.43 -4.16
C ASP A 140 -21.72 12.10 -3.58
N SER A 141 -20.73 12.88 -4.01
CA SER A 141 -19.30 12.57 -3.95
C SER A 141 -18.73 12.50 -2.52
N ASP A 142 -18.01 11.42 -2.18
CA ASP A 142 -16.81 11.45 -1.31
C ASP A 142 -16.01 10.13 -1.46
N ASP A 143 -15.39 9.96 -2.64
CA ASP A 143 -14.81 8.70 -3.09
C ASP A 143 -13.42 8.42 -2.49
N GLY A 144 -13.42 7.89 -1.27
CA GLY A 144 -12.31 7.11 -0.70
C GLY A 144 -12.39 5.62 -1.04
N ALA A 145 -13.18 5.22 -2.04
CA ALA A 145 -13.15 3.87 -2.59
C ALA A 145 -11.75 3.60 -3.12
N LYS A 146 -11.13 2.49 -2.68
CA LYS A 146 -10.07 1.90 -3.48
C LYS A 146 -10.73 1.66 -4.83
N LYS A 147 -10.52 2.56 -5.80
CA LYS A 147 -10.93 2.39 -7.18
C LYS A 147 -10.58 0.95 -7.50
N LYS A 148 -11.60 0.07 -7.60
CA LYS A 148 -11.41 -1.22 -8.25
C LYS A 148 -10.79 -0.80 -9.57
N LYS A 149 -9.50 -1.06 -9.77
CA LYS A 149 -8.82 -0.68 -11.00
C LYS A 149 -9.71 -1.29 -12.08
N LYS A 150 -10.48 -0.46 -12.80
CA LYS A 150 -11.20 -0.91 -13.99
C LYS A 150 -10.18 -1.76 -14.73
N LYS A 151 -10.48 -3.05 -14.93
CA LYS A 151 -9.57 -3.95 -15.66
C LYS A 151 -9.25 -3.19 -16.94
N LYS A 152 -8.03 -2.64 -17.03
CA LYS A 152 -7.65 -1.85 -18.19
C LYS A 152 -7.82 -2.83 -19.34
N LYS A 153 -8.67 -2.49 -20.32
CA LYS A 153 -8.80 -3.28 -21.56
C LYS A 153 -7.37 -3.60 -22.02
N LYS A 154 -7.12 -4.84 -22.44
CA LYS A 154 -5.81 -5.22 -23.00
C LYS A 154 -5.52 -4.17 -24.08
N LYS A 155 -4.43 -3.43 -23.90
CA LYS A 155 -4.06 -2.37 -24.85
C LYS A 155 -3.78 -3.08 -26.18
N ASP A 156 -4.29 -2.55 -27.28
CA ASP A 156 -4.02 -3.11 -28.59
C ASP A 156 -2.50 -3.26 -28.77
N PRO A 157 -1.99 -4.42 -29.24
CA PRO A 157 -0.56 -4.62 -29.40
C PRO A 157 0.10 -3.58 -30.31
N ASN A 158 -0.66 -3.01 -31.25
CA ASN A 158 -0.22 -1.95 -32.16
C ASN A 158 -0.35 -0.53 -31.57
N ALA A 159 -0.93 -0.37 -30.37
CA ALA A 159 -1.07 0.96 -29.78
C ALA A 159 0.30 1.50 -29.33
N PRO A 160 0.65 2.76 -29.69
CA PRO A 160 1.88 3.39 -29.27
C PRO A 160 2.09 3.35 -27.76
N LYS A 161 3.32 3.08 -27.34
CA LYS A 161 3.66 3.01 -25.93
C LYS A 161 3.70 4.41 -25.35
N ARG A 162 3.03 4.61 -24.20
CA ARG A 162 3.00 5.89 -23.47
C ARG A 162 4.39 6.50 -23.32
N ASN A 163 4.45 7.82 -23.39
CA ASN A 163 5.65 8.58 -23.07
C ASN A 163 6.11 8.33 -21.61
N GLN A 164 7.40 8.52 -21.40
CA GLN A 164 8.10 8.43 -20.13
C GLN A 164 8.29 9.84 -19.56
N SER A 165 8.21 9.96 -18.23
CA SER A 165 8.54 11.21 -17.54
C SER A 165 10.04 11.32 -17.30
N ALA A 166 10.51 12.53 -17.00
CA ALA A 166 11.90 12.82 -16.64
C ALA A 166 12.43 11.86 -15.56
N PHE A 167 11.61 11.60 -14.53
CA PHE A 167 11.93 10.63 -13.48
C PHE A 167 12.14 9.21 -14.00
N PHE A 168 11.29 8.71 -14.91
CA PHE A 168 11.43 7.35 -15.44
C PHE A 168 12.65 7.21 -16.35
N LEU A 169 12.96 8.26 -17.13
CA LEU A 169 14.17 8.29 -17.96
C LEU A 169 15.44 8.29 -17.08
N TYR A 170 15.47 9.13 -16.05
CA TYR A 170 16.54 9.14 -15.04
C TYR A 170 16.66 7.79 -14.32
N SER A 171 15.53 7.23 -13.85
CA SER A 171 15.49 5.95 -13.17
C SER A 171 16.00 4.80 -14.04
N ASN A 172 15.76 4.83 -15.35
CA ASN A 172 16.24 3.79 -16.24
C ASN A 172 17.76 3.88 -16.44
N ALA A 173 18.31 5.11 -16.48
CA ALA A 173 19.74 5.35 -16.63
C ALA A 173 20.53 4.98 -15.36
N THR A 174 20.05 5.37 -14.17
CA THR A 174 20.80 5.23 -12.92
C THR A 174 20.58 3.90 -12.18
N ARG A 175 19.53 3.17 -12.52
CA ARG A 175 19.21 1.89 -11.85
C ARG A 175 20.27 0.82 -12.06
N ALA A 176 20.91 0.77 -13.23
CA ALA A 176 21.98 -0.19 -13.49
C ALA A 176 23.19 0.10 -12.59
N ASP A 177 23.60 1.36 -12.49
CA ASP A 177 24.73 1.80 -11.70
C ASP A 177 24.50 1.56 -10.20
N ILE A 178 23.31 1.90 -9.68
CA ILE A 178 22.97 1.68 -8.27
C ILE A 178 22.90 0.18 -7.96
N LYS A 179 22.39 -0.66 -8.89
CA LYS A 179 22.37 -2.11 -8.72
C LYS A 179 23.79 -2.71 -8.77
N ALA A 180 24.69 -2.16 -9.59
CA ALA A 180 26.07 -2.60 -9.64
C ALA A 180 26.84 -2.20 -8.37
N ALA A 181 26.57 -1.00 -7.84
CA ALA A 181 27.17 -0.52 -6.59
C ALA A 181 26.60 -1.23 -5.35
N GLN A 182 25.34 -1.66 -5.40
CA GLN A 182 24.63 -2.30 -4.30
C GLN A 182 23.83 -3.51 -4.83
N PRO A 183 24.51 -4.63 -5.15
CA PRO A 183 23.87 -5.81 -5.71
C PRO A 183 22.93 -6.50 -4.72
N ASP A 184 23.12 -6.30 -3.42
CA ASP A 184 22.34 -6.91 -2.35
C ASP A 184 21.01 -6.19 -2.06
N LEU A 185 20.87 -4.93 -2.50
CA LEU A 185 19.65 -4.16 -2.28
C LEU A 185 18.50 -4.69 -3.13
N ALA A 186 17.34 -4.83 -2.50
CA ALA A 186 16.14 -5.22 -3.23
C ALA A 186 15.72 -4.10 -4.21
N PHE A 187 15.07 -4.47 -5.31
CA PHE A 187 14.59 -3.50 -6.30
C PHE A 187 13.77 -2.34 -5.67
N GLY A 188 12.98 -2.63 -4.63
CA GLY A 188 12.20 -1.63 -3.93
C GLY A 188 13.04 -0.59 -3.19
N GLU A 189 14.23 -0.95 -2.71
CA GLU A 189 15.17 -0.06 -2.02
C GLU A 189 15.95 0.77 -3.02
N ILE A 190 16.41 0.15 -4.11
CA ILE A 190 17.02 0.84 -5.26
C ILE A 190 16.08 1.93 -5.79
N ALA A 191 14.78 1.62 -5.93
CA ALA A 191 13.79 2.60 -6.37
C ALA A 191 13.61 3.77 -5.39
N LYS A 192 13.76 3.55 -4.07
CA LYS A 192 13.74 4.63 -3.07
C LYS A 192 14.95 5.54 -3.21
N VAL A 193 16.15 4.97 -3.36
CA VAL A 193 17.40 5.71 -3.57
C VAL A 193 17.29 6.60 -4.82
N ILE A 194 16.83 6.05 -5.94
CA ILE A 194 16.61 6.80 -7.19
C ILE A 194 15.63 7.97 -6.98
N SER A 195 14.55 7.76 -6.21
CA SER A 195 13.56 8.79 -5.92
C SER A 195 14.11 9.94 -5.09
N VAL A 196 14.97 9.65 -4.11
CA VAL A 196 15.66 10.67 -3.31
C VAL A 196 16.67 11.42 -4.19
N ASN A 197 17.50 10.70 -4.95
CA ASN A 197 18.51 11.29 -5.81
C ASN A 197 17.89 12.21 -6.87
N PHE A 198 16.79 11.78 -7.53
CA PHE A 198 16.11 12.61 -8.53
C PHE A 198 15.56 13.92 -7.95
N LYS A 199 15.13 13.93 -6.69
CA LYS A 199 14.67 15.15 -6.02
C LYS A 199 15.82 16.08 -5.62
N ALA A 200 16.98 15.50 -5.32
CA ALA A 200 18.19 16.21 -4.96
C ALA A 200 19.02 16.68 -6.17
N LEU A 201 18.66 16.29 -7.40
CA LEU A 201 19.35 16.75 -8.61
C LEU A 201 19.34 18.28 -8.72
N PRO A 202 20.45 18.90 -9.15
CA PRO A 202 20.46 20.32 -9.45
C PRO A 202 19.50 20.64 -10.60
N ALA A 203 19.01 21.87 -10.63
CA ALA A 203 18.01 22.31 -11.61
C ALA A 203 18.47 22.11 -13.06
N GLU A 204 19.77 22.25 -13.33
CA GLU A 204 20.37 22.07 -14.66
C GLU A 204 20.30 20.61 -15.14
N GLU A 205 20.72 19.67 -14.31
CA GLU A 205 20.62 18.24 -14.65
C GLU A 205 19.17 17.79 -14.74
N ARG A 206 18.29 18.35 -13.90
CA ARG A 206 16.86 18.08 -13.97
C ARG A 206 16.24 18.61 -15.27
N ALA A 207 16.66 19.79 -15.74
CA ALA A 207 16.22 20.36 -17.00
C ALA A 207 16.58 19.47 -18.20
N TYR A 208 17.77 18.86 -18.19
CA TYR A 208 18.17 17.88 -19.22
C TYR A 208 17.21 16.68 -19.29
N TRP A 209 16.76 16.15 -18.15
CA TRP A 209 15.79 15.06 -18.11
C TRP A 209 14.38 15.51 -18.48
N ASP A 210 14.01 16.75 -18.15
CA ASP A 210 12.73 17.36 -18.54
C ASP A 210 12.65 17.60 -20.05
N GLU A 211 13.74 18.04 -20.69
CA GLU A 211 13.83 18.18 -22.15
C GLU A 211 13.70 16.82 -22.85
N LYS A 212 14.39 15.78 -22.36
CA LYS A 212 14.21 14.42 -22.89
C LYS A 212 12.78 13.90 -22.72
N ALA A 213 12.12 14.22 -21.61
CA ALA A 213 10.73 13.86 -21.38
C ALA A 213 9.77 14.61 -22.31
N ALA A 214 10.10 15.87 -22.66
CA ALA A 214 9.37 16.64 -23.66
C ALA A 214 9.52 16.03 -25.06
N ALA A 215 10.74 15.68 -25.47
CA ALA A 215 10.97 14.99 -26.74
C ALA A 215 10.25 13.63 -26.80
N ASP A 216 10.25 12.87 -25.71
CA ASP A 216 9.53 11.59 -25.65
C ASP A 216 8.01 11.76 -25.70
N LYS A 217 7.50 12.87 -25.15
CA LYS A 217 6.09 13.28 -25.27
C LYS A 217 5.72 13.60 -26.72
N GLU A 218 6.55 14.34 -27.43
CA GLU A 218 6.33 14.65 -28.85
C GLU A 218 6.36 13.40 -29.72
N ARG A 219 7.32 12.49 -29.46
CA ARG A 219 7.41 11.18 -30.10
C ARG A 219 6.12 10.39 -29.91
N TYR A 220 5.61 10.28 -28.68
CA TYR A 220 4.35 9.60 -28.38
C TYR A 220 3.15 10.31 -29.04
N GLN A 221 3.12 11.64 -29.08
CA GLN A 221 2.04 12.39 -29.73
C GLN A 221 2.00 12.13 -31.24
N ARG A 222 3.17 12.08 -31.90
CA ARG A 222 3.28 11.75 -33.33
C ARG A 222 2.83 10.32 -33.61
N GLU A 223 3.32 9.35 -32.83
CA GLU A 223 2.90 7.95 -32.97
C GLU A 223 1.40 7.78 -32.70
N MET A 224 0.86 8.47 -31.69
CA MET A 224 -0.57 8.44 -31.38
C MET A 224 -1.44 9.13 -32.44
N ALA A 225 -0.93 10.16 -33.12
CA ALA A 225 -1.62 10.78 -34.25
C ALA A 225 -1.71 9.78 -35.41
N ALA A 226 -0.57 9.21 -35.82
CA ALA A 226 -0.53 8.18 -36.87
C ALA A 226 -1.43 6.97 -36.53
N TYR A 227 -1.39 6.49 -35.28
CA TYR A 227 -2.26 5.40 -34.83
C TYR A 227 -3.75 5.75 -34.83
N ARG A 228 -4.11 7.02 -34.61
CA ARG A 228 -5.51 7.47 -34.69
C ARG A 228 -5.97 7.63 -36.14
N ASP A 229 -5.05 7.98 -37.03
CA ASP A 229 -5.35 8.14 -38.46
C ASP A 229 -5.41 6.77 -39.17
N GLU A 230 -4.70 5.75 -38.65
CA GLU A 230 -4.69 4.36 -39.15
C GLU A 230 -5.78 3.43 -38.54
N ALA A 231 -6.53 3.89 -37.52
CA ALA A 231 -7.52 3.09 -36.77
C ALA A 231 -8.97 3.50 -37.07
#